data_AF-D5EKZ7-F1
#
_entry.id   AF-D5EKZ7-F1
#
_cell.length_a   1.000
_cell.length_b   1.000
_cell.length_c   1.000
_cell.angle_alpha   90.00
_cell.angle_beta   90.00
_cell.angle_gamma   90.00
#
_symmetry.space_group_name_H-M   'P 1'
#
loop_
_entity.id
_entity.type
_entity.pdbx_description
1 polymer ?
#
loop_
_entity_poly.entity_id
_entity_poly.type
_entity_poly.pdbx_seq_one_letter_code
_entity_poly.pdbx_strand_id
1 'polypeptide(L)'
;MSQSKQFTILTLSLLIVISAGLFIRMQRGDESTEPTAEIAQESAAPRVGLQSTQAPADHAAQQPHTDTQNSVSAAVDPAQLRSYEAVEAYVLERYDRDKAGLFSDLVAGIPDFNYEAAASAITHKMVQTGDWETEQPYLEQAALSPDLGSYLLPAVISAFLEQDYQTVKTWILDQSGGYGIVQSANKVGLWSVGSGYTLSTESLLTDLDIQNPSHEAFFKGYIEGLTHWEFEAAGALLQAMESGPRMDLAIYEYLKFARNLEVDVSMQWAESITDPSLRRGAVLDLAAEWETSDAKSYTAWLSNSELEPALKQELLDRSSSGQ
;
A
#
# COMPACT_ATOMS: atom_id res chain seq x y z
N MET A 1 -6.63 8.97 42.22
CA MET A 1 -6.14 7.59 42.41
C MET A 1 -5.94 6.98 41.03
N SER A 2 -4.82 6.36 40.69
CA SER A 2 -3.59 7.01 40.23
C SER A 2 -3.18 6.30 38.93
N GLN A 3 -2.94 7.03 37.83
CA GLN A 3 -2.46 6.50 36.53
C GLN A 3 -1.20 5.63 36.67
N SER A 4 -0.43 5.80 37.76
CA SER A 4 0.73 4.97 38.08
C SER A 4 0.40 3.48 38.26
N LYS A 5 -0.83 3.12 38.67
CA LYS A 5 -1.21 1.71 38.84
C LYS A 5 -1.52 1.01 37.50
N GLN A 6 -2.06 1.73 36.51
CA GLN A 6 -2.33 1.17 35.18
C GLN A 6 -1.03 0.91 34.41
N PHE A 7 -0.03 1.79 34.55
CA PHE A 7 1.28 1.61 33.92
C PHE A 7 2.06 0.40 34.45
N THR A 8 1.91 0.07 35.74
CA THR A 8 2.60 -1.06 36.38
C THR A 8 2.00 -2.41 35.97
N ILE A 9 0.70 -2.46 35.69
CA ILE A 9 0.02 -3.69 35.25
C ILE A 9 0.37 -3.99 33.79
N LEU A 10 0.47 -2.96 32.93
CA LEU A 10 0.89 -3.11 31.53
C LEU A 10 2.34 -3.60 31.39
N THR A 11 3.26 -3.15 32.25
CA THR A 11 4.67 -3.59 32.20
C THR A 11 4.88 -5.03 32.66
N LEU A 12 4.05 -5.55 33.58
CA LEU A 12 4.14 -6.94 34.03
C LEU A 12 3.57 -7.94 33.03
N SER A 13 2.51 -7.58 32.31
CA SER A 13 1.97 -8.41 31.21
C SER A 13 2.96 -8.51 30.04
N LEU A 14 3.69 -7.43 29.75
CA LEU A 14 4.71 -7.39 28.69
C LEU A 14 5.87 -8.37 28.93
N LEU A 15 6.30 -8.55 30.19
CA LEU A 15 7.37 -9.47 30.57
C LEU A 15 6.97 -10.94 30.41
N ILE A 16 5.69 -11.27 30.57
CA ILE A 16 5.17 -12.64 30.42
C ILE A 16 5.05 -13.01 28.93
N VAL A 17 4.70 -12.05 28.06
CA VAL A 17 4.54 -12.27 26.62
C VAL A 17 5.89 -12.38 25.89
N ILE A 18 6.88 -11.55 26.24
CA ILE A 18 8.25 -11.65 25.68
C ILE A 18 8.89 -13.02 25.99
N SER A 19 8.58 -13.60 27.15
CA SER A 19 9.06 -14.91 27.57
C SER A 19 8.46 -16.06 26.74
N ALA A 20 7.21 -15.92 26.28
CA ALA A 20 6.52 -16.92 25.46
C ALA A 20 7.00 -16.89 24.00
N GLY A 21 7.24 -15.70 23.43
CA GLY A 21 7.76 -15.55 22.06
C GLY A 21 9.16 -16.13 21.87
N LEU A 22 10.04 -15.97 22.87
CA LEU A 22 11.38 -16.59 22.87
C LEU A 22 11.33 -18.12 22.94
N PHE A 23 10.34 -18.69 23.63
CA PHE A 23 10.18 -20.15 23.75
C PHE A 23 9.70 -20.80 22.46
N ILE A 24 8.81 -20.14 21.70
CA ILE A 24 8.35 -20.62 20.39
C ILE A 24 9.50 -20.56 19.35
N ARG A 25 10.37 -19.56 19.43
CA ARG A 25 11.55 -19.43 18.55
C ARG A 25 12.62 -20.49 18.83
N MET A 26 12.71 -21.03 20.05
CA MET A 26 13.63 -22.13 20.38
C MET A 26 13.11 -23.53 19.96
N GLN A 27 11.81 -23.70 19.71
CA GLN A 27 11.26 -24.99 19.24
C GLN A 27 11.27 -25.16 17.72
N ARG A 28 11.38 -24.07 16.95
CA ARG A 28 11.72 -24.14 15.53
C ARG A 28 13.23 -24.30 15.42
N GLY A 29 13.69 -25.54 15.33
CA GLY A 29 15.09 -25.85 15.10
C GLY A 29 15.54 -25.39 13.72
N ASP A 30 15.89 -24.11 13.60
CA ASP A 30 16.68 -23.60 12.48
C ASP A 30 18.16 -23.79 12.82
N GLU A 31 18.77 -24.80 12.20
CA GLU A 31 20.22 -24.83 12.00
C GLU A 31 20.58 -23.68 11.03
N SER A 32 20.79 -22.48 11.57
CA SER A 32 21.25 -21.34 10.78
C SER A 32 22.74 -21.48 10.48
N THR A 33 23.08 -21.84 9.24
CA THR A 33 24.33 -21.36 8.64
C THR A 33 24.20 -19.85 8.43
N GLU A 34 24.98 -19.07 9.18
CA GLU A 34 25.06 -17.61 9.03
C GLU A 34 25.41 -17.23 7.58
N PRO A 35 24.60 -16.40 6.90
CA PRO A 35 25.09 -15.67 5.74
C PRO A 35 25.84 -14.44 6.26
N THR A 36 27.14 -14.39 5.96
CA THR A 36 27.96 -13.19 6.14
C THR A 36 27.43 -12.11 5.20
N ALA A 37 26.59 -11.21 5.71
CA ALA A 37 26.20 -10.00 5.01
C ALA A 37 27.35 -9.00 5.05
N GLU A 38 28.09 -8.92 3.95
CA GLU A 38 29.05 -7.86 3.67
C GLU A 38 28.26 -6.56 3.47
N ILE A 39 28.23 -5.72 4.51
CA ILE A 39 27.66 -4.37 4.45
C ILE A 39 28.57 -3.54 3.54
N ALA A 40 28.14 -3.34 2.29
CA ALA A 40 28.75 -2.37 1.40
C ALA A 40 28.56 -0.96 2.00
N GLN A 41 29.67 -0.33 2.38
CA GLN A 41 29.71 1.08 2.75
C GLN A 41 29.39 1.93 1.51
N GLU A 42 28.22 2.53 1.50
CA GLU A 42 27.79 3.48 0.49
C GLU A 42 28.58 4.80 0.64
N SER A 43 29.54 5.01 -0.26
CA SER A 43 30.31 6.23 -0.39
C SER A 43 29.44 7.33 -0.98
N ALA A 44 29.00 8.28 -0.15
CA ALA A 44 28.30 9.48 -0.57
C ALA A 44 29.13 10.29 -1.58
N ALA A 45 28.71 10.30 -2.84
CA ALA A 45 29.17 11.26 -3.84
C ALA A 45 28.41 12.59 -3.70
N PRO A 46 29.06 13.75 -3.91
CA PRO A 46 28.42 15.05 -3.72
C PRO A 46 27.38 15.32 -4.82
N ARG A 47 26.17 15.71 -4.40
CA ARG A 47 25.11 16.23 -5.28
C ARG A 47 25.60 17.48 -6.02
N VAL A 48 25.80 17.36 -7.33
CA VAL A 48 26.03 18.49 -8.24
C VAL A 48 24.68 19.17 -8.49
N GLY A 49 24.57 20.43 -8.08
CA GLY A 49 23.39 21.26 -8.33
C GLY A 49 23.21 21.52 -9.82
N LEU A 50 22.01 21.25 -10.33
CA LEU A 50 21.59 21.60 -11.68
C LEU A 50 21.39 23.12 -11.77
N GLN A 51 22.40 23.82 -12.32
CA GLN A 51 22.25 25.18 -12.80
C GLN A 51 21.53 25.18 -14.15
N SER A 52 20.48 26.00 -14.24
CA SER A 52 19.80 26.37 -15.47
C SER A 52 20.79 27.04 -16.45
N THR A 53 21.05 26.40 -17.59
CA THR A 53 21.78 27.03 -18.70
C THR A 53 20.82 27.39 -19.82
N GLN A 54 20.72 28.71 -20.06
CA GLN A 54 20.15 29.30 -21.27
C GLN A 54 20.87 28.80 -22.52
N ALA A 55 20.07 28.51 -23.56
CA ALA A 55 20.50 28.08 -24.87
C ALA A 55 21.24 29.19 -25.66
N PRO A 56 22.26 28.84 -26.46
CA PRO A 56 22.62 29.60 -27.65
C PRO A 56 21.91 29.03 -28.88
N ALA A 57 21.23 29.92 -29.61
CA ALA A 57 20.81 29.69 -30.97
C ALA A 57 22.04 29.67 -31.89
N ASP A 58 22.20 28.65 -32.73
CA ASP A 58 22.55 28.87 -34.13
C ASP A 58 22.35 27.65 -35.02
N HIS A 59 22.06 27.97 -36.27
CA HIS A 59 21.59 27.14 -37.36
C HIS A 59 22.55 26.06 -37.86
N ALA A 60 22.01 24.86 -38.11
CA ALA A 60 22.49 23.99 -39.19
C ALA A 60 21.30 23.27 -39.84
N ALA A 61 21.13 23.50 -41.14
CA ALA A 61 20.08 22.93 -41.97
C ALA A 61 20.19 21.40 -42.05
N GLN A 62 19.17 20.71 -41.53
CA GLN A 62 18.95 19.29 -41.80
C GLN A 62 17.97 19.14 -42.97
N GLN A 63 18.36 18.29 -43.92
CA GLN A 63 17.58 17.95 -45.10
C GLN A 63 16.28 17.22 -44.71
N PRO A 64 15.20 17.36 -45.49
CA PRO A 64 13.95 16.66 -45.22
C PRO A 64 14.09 15.18 -45.59
N HIS A 65 14.21 14.31 -44.58
CA HIS A 65 13.90 12.89 -44.74
C HIS A 65 12.38 12.73 -44.82
N THR A 66 11.82 12.92 -46.02
CA THR A 66 10.47 12.50 -46.36
C THR A 66 10.51 11.08 -46.91
N ASP A 67 10.76 10.10 -46.03
CA ASP A 67 10.56 8.69 -46.37
C ASP A 67 9.54 8.09 -45.40
N THR A 68 8.30 8.01 -45.90
CA THR A 68 7.27 7.01 -45.59
C THR A 68 6.99 6.67 -44.10
N GLN A 69 6.65 7.69 -43.32
CA GLN A 69 5.83 7.54 -42.11
C GLN A 69 4.33 7.36 -42.45
N ASN A 70 4.05 6.58 -43.50
CA ASN A 70 2.70 6.23 -43.98
C ASN A 70 2.51 4.71 -43.87
N SER A 71 2.88 4.14 -42.73
CA SER A 71 2.26 2.88 -42.29
C SER A 71 0.98 3.29 -41.57
N VAL A 72 -0.10 3.43 -42.34
CA VAL A 72 -1.44 3.50 -41.77
C VAL A 72 -1.58 2.24 -40.92
N SER A 73 -1.49 2.37 -39.59
CA SER A 73 -1.96 1.33 -38.68
C SER A 73 -3.36 1.00 -39.14
N ALA A 74 -3.54 -0.15 -39.79
CA ALA A 74 -4.86 -0.64 -40.08
C ALA A 74 -5.54 -0.74 -38.70
N ALA A 75 -6.49 0.15 -38.44
CA ALA A 75 -7.19 0.19 -37.18
C ALA A 75 -7.74 -1.21 -36.94
N VAL A 76 -7.26 -1.88 -35.89
CA VAL A 76 -7.77 -3.20 -35.53
C VAL A 76 -9.23 -3.01 -35.21
N ASP A 77 -10.09 -3.78 -35.87
CA ASP A 77 -11.52 -3.75 -35.62
C ASP A 77 -11.76 -4.12 -34.14
N PRO A 78 -12.29 -3.22 -33.31
CA PRO A 78 -12.54 -3.51 -31.89
C PRO A 78 -13.40 -4.75 -31.68
N ALA A 79 -14.24 -5.12 -32.66
CA ALA A 79 -15.03 -6.35 -32.60
C ALA A 79 -14.17 -7.63 -32.55
N GLN A 80 -12.92 -7.58 -33.02
CA GLN A 80 -11.98 -8.69 -32.98
C GLN A 80 -11.28 -8.82 -31.62
N LEU A 81 -11.28 -7.78 -30.79
CA LEU A 81 -10.59 -7.73 -29.49
C LEU A 81 -11.52 -8.07 -28.32
N ARG A 82 -12.44 -9.00 -28.53
CA ARG A 82 -13.45 -9.40 -27.53
C ARG A 82 -13.07 -10.61 -26.70
N SER A 83 -12.21 -11.48 -27.21
CA SER A 83 -11.71 -12.64 -26.44
C SER A 83 -10.41 -12.29 -25.75
N TYR A 84 -10.14 -12.99 -24.64
CA TYR A 84 -8.89 -12.84 -23.90
C TYR A 84 -7.68 -13.12 -24.81
N GLU A 85 -7.72 -14.21 -25.58
CA GLU A 85 -6.63 -14.64 -26.46
C GLU A 85 -6.38 -13.65 -27.60
N ALA A 86 -7.43 -13.03 -28.13
CA ALA A 86 -7.30 -12.01 -29.18
C ALA A 86 -6.65 -10.73 -28.64
N VAL A 87 -7.02 -10.31 -27.43
CA VAL A 87 -6.39 -9.17 -26.75
C VAL A 87 -4.94 -9.45 -26.42
N GLU A 88 -4.64 -10.62 -25.85
CA GLU A 88 -3.28 -11.04 -25.53
C GLU A 88 -2.40 -11.06 -26.79
N ALA A 89 -2.85 -11.72 -27.87
CA ALA A 89 -2.11 -11.78 -29.12
C ALA A 89 -1.85 -10.37 -29.71
N TYR A 90 -2.87 -9.51 -29.72
CA TYR A 90 -2.74 -8.12 -30.17
C TYR A 90 -1.72 -7.34 -29.34
N VAL A 91 -1.81 -7.43 -28.02
CA VAL A 91 -0.93 -6.74 -27.08
C VAL A 91 0.51 -7.20 -27.27
N LEU A 92 0.76 -8.51 -27.29
CA LEU A 92 2.11 -9.04 -27.44
C LEU A 92 2.75 -8.65 -28.77
N GLU A 93 2.00 -8.74 -29.89
CA GLU A 93 2.48 -8.33 -31.21
C GLU A 93 2.82 -6.82 -31.24
N ARG A 94 1.91 -5.98 -30.71
CA ARG A 94 2.10 -4.52 -30.69
C ARG A 94 3.22 -4.12 -29.74
N TYR A 95 3.37 -4.79 -28.60
CA TYR A 95 4.40 -4.50 -27.61
C TYR A 95 5.80 -4.68 -28.22
N ASP A 96 6.00 -5.75 -28.98
CA ASP A 96 7.29 -6.02 -29.65
C ASP A 96 7.55 -5.09 -30.85
N ARG A 97 6.51 -4.71 -31.59
CA ARG A 97 6.64 -3.88 -32.80
C ARG A 97 6.74 -2.39 -32.51
N ASP A 98 5.90 -1.89 -31.60
CA ASP A 98 5.62 -0.47 -31.39
C ASP A 98 4.98 -0.28 -29.99
N LYS A 99 5.80 -0.48 -28.96
CA LYS A 99 5.40 -0.34 -27.55
C LYS A 99 4.79 1.04 -27.25
N ALA A 100 5.38 2.11 -27.76
CA ALA A 100 4.88 3.47 -27.53
C ALA A 100 3.49 3.69 -28.14
N GLY A 101 3.27 3.23 -29.39
CA GLY A 101 1.95 3.28 -30.01
C GLY A 101 0.93 2.42 -29.27
N LEU A 102 1.30 1.23 -28.78
CA LEU A 102 0.42 0.39 -27.97
C LEU A 102 -0.11 1.14 -26.74
N PHE A 103 0.79 1.70 -25.92
CA PHE A 103 0.37 2.41 -24.71
C PHE A 103 -0.44 3.67 -25.03
N SER A 104 -0.09 4.39 -26.11
CA SER A 104 -0.90 5.51 -26.59
C SER A 104 -2.33 5.10 -26.93
N ASP A 105 -2.51 3.98 -27.65
CA ASP A 105 -3.83 3.47 -28.03
C ASP A 105 -4.64 3.03 -26.80
N LEU A 106 -4.00 2.32 -25.87
CA LEU A 106 -4.65 1.84 -24.64
C LEU A 106 -5.06 2.98 -23.71
N VAL A 107 -4.24 4.03 -23.61
CA VAL A 107 -4.55 5.21 -22.80
C VAL A 107 -5.67 6.04 -23.44
N ALA A 108 -5.70 6.15 -24.77
CA ALA A 108 -6.77 6.83 -25.49
C ALA A 108 -8.14 6.11 -25.34
N GLY A 109 -8.10 4.83 -25.00
CA GLY A 109 -9.27 4.02 -24.74
C GLY A 109 -9.72 3.25 -25.97
N ILE A 110 -9.77 1.92 -25.87
CA ILE A 110 -10.34 1.06 -26.91
C ILE A 110 -11.74 0.62 -26.45
N PRO A 111 -12.81 0.93 -27.19
CA PRO A 111 -14.16 0.50 -26.82
C PRO A 111 -14.28 -1.03 -26.72
N ASP A 112 -15.04 -1.51 -25.73
CA ASP A 112 -15.27 -2.94 -25.45
C ASP A 112 -13.97 -3.76 -25.22
N PHE A 113 -12.86 -3.09 -24.91
CA PHE A 113 -11.57 -3.73 -24.75
C PHE A 113 -11.38 -4.32 -23.36
N ASN A 114 -10.81 -5.52 -23.30
CA ASN A 114 -10.52 -6.19 -22.05
C ASN A 114 -9.19 -5.72 -21.46
N TYR A 115 -9.22 -4.66 -20.64
CA TYR A 115 -8.02 -4.09 -20.00
C TYR A 115 -7.36 -5.04 -19.01
N GLU A 116 -8.09 -5.98 -18.42
CA GLU A 116 -7.51 -7.00 -17.53
C GLU A 116 -6.62 -7.97 -18.32
N ALA A 117 -7.12 -8.46 -19.46
CA ALA A 117 -6.33 -9.30 -20.37
C ALA A 117 -5.09 -8.58 -20.89
N ALA A 118 -5.24 -7.30 -21.27
CA ALA A 118 -4.11 -6.50 -21.73
C ALA A 118 -3.09 -6.24 -20.61
N ALA A 119 -3.55 -5.88 -19.41
CA ALA A 119 -2.68 -5.69 -18.25
C ALA A 119 -1.89 -6.97 -17.93
N SER A 120 -2.55 -8.13 -17.99
CA SER A 120 -1.90 -9.43 -17.78
C SER A 120 -0.81 -9.71 -18.82
N ALA A 121 -1.12 -9.54 -20.11
CA ALA A 121 -0.16 -9.75 -21.19
C ALA A 121 1.03 -8.78 -21.15
N ILE A 122 0.78 -7.49 -20.89
CA ILE A 122 1.82 -6.46 -20.71
C ILE A 122 2.70 -6.83 -19.51
N THR A 123 2.10 -7.17 -18.37
CA THR A 123 2.84 -7.54 -17.15
C THR A 123 3.77 -8.72 -17.42
N HIS A 124 3.25 -9.79 -18.04
CA HIS A 124 4.05 -10.96 -18.39
C HIS A 124 5.25 -10.56 -19.28
N LYS A 125 5.01 -9.71 -20.27
CA LYS A 125 6.05 -9.27 -21.20
C LYS A 125 7.10 -8.38 -20.54
N MET A 126 6.69 -7.41 -19.73
CA MET A 126 7.59 -6.53 -18.97
C MET A 126 8.50 -7.32 -18.03
N VAL A 127 7.94 -8.31 -17.31
CA VAL A 127 8.70 -9.20 -16.42
C VAL A 127 9.69 -10.05 -17.21
N GLN A 128 9.29 -10.53 -18.40
CA GLN A 128 10.15 -11.33 -19.27
C GLN A 128 11.33 -10.51 -19.84
N THR A 129 11.10 -9.25 -20.22
CA THR A 129 12.14 -8.38 -20.79
C THR A 129 13.04 -7.76 -19.72
N GLY A 130 12.53 -7.62 -18.49
CA GLY A 130 13.35 -7.66 -17.28
C GLY A 130 14.14 -6.40 -16.92
N ASP A 131 13.68 -5.21 -17.30
CA ASP A 131 14.31 -3.97 -16.86
C ASP A 131 13.27 -2.91 -16.46
N TRP A 132 13.16 -2.66 -15.16
CA TRP A 132 12.26 -1.66 -14.60
C TRP A 132 12.50 -0.26 -15.19
N GLU A 133 13.76 0.15 -15.37
CA GLU A 133 14.09 1.48 -15.87
C GLU A 133 13.57 1.71 -17.28
N THR A 134 13.65 0.66 -18.12
CA THR A 134 13.12 0.69 -19.50
C THR A 134 11.59 0.71 -19.54
N GLU A 135 10.91 0.10 -18.57
CA GLU A 135 9.44 0.02 -18.54
C GLU A 135 8.76 1.22 -17.86
N GLN A 136 9.47 1.92 -16.97
CA GLN A 136 8.93 3.01 -16.16
C GLN A 136 8.16 4.09 -16.95
N PRO A 137 8.66 4.62 -18.09
CA PRO A 137 7.94 5.66 -18.83
C PRO A 137 6.55 5.21 -19.31
N TYR A 138 6.37 3.91 -19.58
CA TYR A 138 5.10 3.35 -20.02
C TYR A 138 4.12 3.18 -18.85
N LEU A 139 4.62 2.91 -17.65
CA LEU A 139 3.81 2.86 -16.43
C LEU A 139 3.30 4.26 -16.04
N GLU A 140 4.15 5.28 -16.18
CA GLU A 140 3.75 6.68 -16.00
C GLU A 140 2.65 7.07 -17.00
N GLN A 141 2.77 6.65 -18.26
CA GLN A 141 1.73 6.85 -19.26
C GLN A 141 0.43 6.11 -18.92
N ALA A 142 0.52 4.86 -18.47
CA ALA A 142 -0.63 4.06 -18.08
C ALA A 142 -1.37 4.63 -16.87
N ALA A 143 -0.66 5.24 -15.92
CA ALA A 143 -1.23 5.90 -14.74
C ALA A 143 -2.16 7.08 -15.10
N LEU A 144 -2.11 7.59 -16.34
CA LEU A 144 -3.01 8.63 -16.84
C LEU A 144 -4.40 8.09 -17.25
N SER A 145 -4.55 6.77 -17.43
CA SER A 145 -5.79 6.12 -17.85
C SER A 145 -6.49 5.43 -16.68
N PRO A 146 -7.77 5.73 -16.39
CA PRO A 146 -8.54 5.05 -15.36
C PRO A 146 -8.59 3.55 -15.55
N ASP A 147 -8.84 3.11 -16.79
CA ASP A 147 -9.01 1.70 -17.10
C ASP A 147 -7.66 1.00 -17.06
N LEU A 148 -6.69 1.44 -17.87
CA LEU A 148 -5.40 0.77 -17.94
C LEU A 148 -4.63 0.86 -16.61
N GLY A 149 -4.57 2.03 -15.99
CA GLY A 149 -3.77 2.25 -14.79
C GLY A 149 -4.24 1.42 -13.60
N SER A 150 -5.56 1.27 -13.42
CA SER A 150 -6.14 0.51 -12.31
C SER A 150 -5.89 -1.01 -12.40
N TYR A 151 -5.70 -1.55 -13.61
CA TYR A 151 -5.37 -2.98 -13.80
C TYR A 151 -3.86 -3.20 -13.92
N LEU A 152 -3.17 -2.38 -14.72
CA LEU A 152 -1.78 -2.62 -15.09
C LEU A 152 -0.82 -2.33 -13.94
N LEU A 153 -0.92 -1.17 -13.29
CA LEU A 153 0.06 -0.77 -12.28
C LEU A 153 0.13 -1.78 -11.12
N PRO A 154 -1.00 -2.18 -10.48
CA PRO A 154 -0.93 -3.15 -9.40
C PRO A 154 -0.33 -4.50 -9.82
N ALA A 155 -0.58 -4.94 -11.06
CA ALA A 155 -0.06 -6.19 -11.59
C ALA A 155 1.45 -6.12 -11.83
N VAL A 156 1.92 -5.08 -12.54
CA VAL A 156 3.35 -4.88 -12.84
C VAL A 156 4.14 -4.68 -11.55
N ILE A 157 3.66 -3.79 -10.66
CA ILE A 157 4.32 -3.52 -9.37
C ILE A 157 4.49 -4.82 -8.59
N SER A 158 3.44 -5.63 -8.46
CA SER A 158 3.53 -6.91 -7.74
C SER A 158 4.62 -7.84 -8.31
N ALA A 159 4.76 -7.88 -9.64
CA ALA A 159 5.75 -8.73 -10.29
C ALA A 159 7.19 -8.20 -10.20
N PHE A 160 7.39 -6.88 -10.10
CA PHE A 160 8.71 -6.27 -9.96
C PHE A 160 9.18 -6.15 -8.50
N LEU A 161 8.27 -6.17 -7.51
CA LEU A 161 8.65 -6.16 -6.10
C LEU A 161 9.58 -7.32 -5.73
N GLU A 162 9.40 -8.49 -6.35
CA GLU A 162 10.25 -9.66 -6.15
C GLU A 162 11.67 -9.49 -6.73
N GLN A 163 11.86 -8.57 -7.67
CA GLN A 163 13.12 -8.35 -8.36
C GLN A 163 13.90 -7.19 -7.74
N ASP A 164 13.26 -6.03 -7.55
CA ASP A 164 13.87 -4.83 -7.00
C ASP A 164 12.87 -3.99 -6.20
N TYR A 165 12.66 -4.40 -4.95
CA TYR A 165 11.78 -3.71 -4.02
C TYR A 165 12.12 -2.22 -3.82
N GLN A 166 13.40 -1.87 -3.70
CA GLN A 166 13.78 -0.49 -3.35
C GLN A 166 13.50 0.47 -4.49
N THR A 167 13.82 0.07 -5.73
CA THR A 167 13.52 0.88 -6.92
C THR A 167 12.01 1.09 -7.08
N VAL A 168 11.23 0.01 -6.96
CA VAL A 168 9.76 0.09 -7.05
C VAL A 168 9.16 0.96 -5.94
N LYS A 169 9.64 0.80 -4.70
CA LYS A 169 9.19 1.61 -3.55
C LYS A 169 9.49 3.08 -3.75
N THR A 170 10.71 3.44 -4.14
CA THR A 170 11.08 4.83 -4.37
C THR A 170 10.22 5.43 -5.47
N TRP A 171 10.09 4.73 -6.60
CA TRP A 171 9.26 5.21 -7.71
C TRP A 171 7.81 5.46 -7.31
N ILE A 172 7.16 4.51 -6.60
CA ILE A 172 5.74 4.65 -6.25
C ILE A 172 5.49 5.76 -5.22
N LEU A 173 6.44 5.97 -4.30
CA LEU A 173 6.33 7.03 -3.29
C LEU A 173 6.56 8.42 -3.88
N ASP A 174 7.42 8.53 -4.90
CA ASP A 174 7.62 9.78 -5.65
C ASP A 174 6.38 10.21 -6.46
N GLN A 175 5.41 9.32 -6.69
CA GLN A 175 4.17 9.66 -7.36
C GLN A 175 3.19 10.33 -6.40
N SER A 176 2.60 11.47 -6.79
CA SER A 176 1.59 12.17 -6.01
C SER A 176 0.14 11.84 -6.41
N GLY A 177 -0.05 11.03 -7.45
CA GLY A 177 -1.38 10.69 -7.98
C GLY A 177 -1.31 9.91 -9.29
N GLY A 178 -2.48 9.56 -9.82
CA GLY A 178 -2.62 8.70 -11.00
C GLY A 178 -3.48 7.48 -10.69
N TYR A 179 -4.06 6.90 -11.73
CA TYR A 179 -4.88 5.71 -11.62
C TYR A 179 -4.02 4.49 -11.29
N GLY A 180 -4.45 3.70 -10.31
CA GLY A 180 -3.70 2.53 -9.82
C GLY A 180 -2.51 2.82 -8.91
N ILE A 181 -2.04 4.07 -8.80
CA ILE A 181 -0.88 4.44 -7.96
C ILE A 181 -1.13 4.18 -6.48
N VAL A 182 -2.24 4.70 -5.94
CA VAL A 182 -2.62 4.52 -4.53
C VAL A 182 -2.75 3.04 -4.17
N GLN A 183 -3.41 2.25 -5.02
CA GLN A 183 -3.56 0.81 -4.83
C GLN A 183 -2.21 0.09 -4.89
N SER A 184 -1.33 0.50 -5.80
CA SER A 184 0.02 -0.06 -5.91
C SER A 184 0.86 0.27 -4.69
N ALA A 185 0.82 1.51 -4.20
CA ALA A 185 1.55 1.93 -3.01
C ALA A 185 1.12 1.12 -1.78
N ASN A 186 -0.19 0.90 -1.60
CA ASN A 186 -0.71 0.01 -0.56
C ASN A 186 -0.14 -1.42 -0.70
N LYS A 187 -0.10 -1.98 -1.92
CA LYS A 187 0.52 -3.29 -2.15
C LYS A 187 2.01 -3.32 -1.83
N VAL A 188 2.78 -2.28 -2.16
CA VAL A 188 4.20 -2.19 -1.81
C VAL A 188 4.38 -2.16 -0.29
N GLY A 189 3.56 -1.37 0.42
CA GLY A 189 3.57 -1.32 1.88
C GLY A 189 3.28 -2.69 2.49
N LEU A 190 2.23 -3.35 2.02
CA LEU A 190 1.86 -4.69 2.44
C LEU A 190 3.00 -5.69 2.16
N TRP A 191 3.49 -5.76 0.94
CA TRP A 191 4.54 -6.71 0.55
C TRP A 191 5.81 -6.56 1.38
N SER A 192 6.19 -5.34 1.77
CA SER A 192 7.42 -5.08 2.54
C SER A 192 7.49 -5.85 3.86
N VAL A 193 6.36 -6.03 4.56
CA VAL A 193 6.33 -6.80 5.80
C VAL A 193 6.47 -8.29 5.51
N GLY A 194 5.68 -8.82 4.57
CA GLY A 194 5.65 -10.26 4.26
C GLY A 194 6.96 -10.81 3.66
N SER A 195 7.79 -9.92 3.10
CA SER A 195 9.10 -10.23 2.51
C SER A 195 10.27 -10.08 3.49
N GLY A 196 10.01 -9.65 4.72
CA GLY A 196 11.04 -9.41 5.74
C GLY A 196 11.79 -8.08 5.59
N TYR A 197 11.35 -7.20 4.68
CA TYR A 197 11.85 -5.83 4.60
C TYR A 197 11.18 -4.96 5.67
N THR A 198 11.66 -5.07 6.91
CA THR A 198 11.19 -4.21 7.99
C THR A 198 11.72 -2.79 7.81
N LEU A 199 10.84 -1.80 7.77
CA LEU A 199 11.24 -0.40 7.86
C LEU A 199 11.50 -0.04 9.32
N SER A 200 12.48 0.83 9.57
CA SER A 200 12.66 1.39 10.90
C SER A 200 11.44 2.25 11.25
N THR A 201 11.06 2.24 12.53
CA THR A 201 10.02 3.14 13.04
C THR A 201 10.34 4.59 12.70
N GLU A 202 11.61 4.99 12.77
CA GLU A 202 12.05 6.33 12.38
C GLU A 202 11.67 6.66 10.92
N SER A 203 12.04 5.81 9.95
CA SER A 203 11.75 6.06 8.53
C SER A 203 10.23 6.16 8.25
N LEU A 204 9.42 5.31 8.88
CA LEU A 204 7.97 5.38 8.79
C LEU A 204 7.38 6.68 9.35
N LEU A 205 8.02 7.25 10.38
CA LEU A 205 7.53 8.44 11.06
C LEU A 205 8.07 9.74 10.46
N THR A 206 9.28 9.74 9.90
CA THR A 206 9.89 10.97 9.37
C THR A 206 9.74 11.14 7.86
N ASP A 207 9.81 10.04 7.10
CA ASP A 207 10.01 10.13 5.65
C ASP A 207 8.69 10.14 4.88
N LEU A 208 7.64 9.57 5.45
CA LEU A 208 6.32 9.51 4.82
C LEU A 208 5.50 10.77 5.11
N ASP A 209 5.34 11.65 4.14
CA ASP A 209 4.28 12.67 4.13
C ASP A 209 2.89 12.04 3.89
N ILE A 210 2.10 11.83 4.95
CA ILE A 210 0.73 11.28 4.83
C ILE A 210 -0.28 12.22 4.14
N GLN A 211 0.10 13.44 3.77
CA GLN A 211 -0.72 14.26 2.86
C GLN A 211 -0.55 13.85 1.39
N ASN A 212 0.52 13.12 1.06
CA ASN A 212 0.68 12.47 -0.24
C ASN A 212 -0.13 11.15 -0.24
N PRO A 213 -1.10 10.98 -1.17
CA PRO A 213 -1.94 9.79 -1.23
C PRO A 213 -1.17 8.46 -1.37
N SER A 214 -0.04 8.46 -2.07
CA SER A 214 0.79 7.26 -2.25
C SER A 214 1.50 6.90 -0.95
N HIS A 215 2.01 7.89 -0.23
CA HIS A 215 2.63 7.69 1.08
C HIS A 215 1.61 7.22 2.12
N GLU A 216 0.42 7.83 2.16
CA GLU A 216 -0.67 7.39 3.03
C GLU A 216 -1.05 5.93 2.72
N ALA A 217 -1.22 5.59 1.44
CA ALA A 217 -1.59 4.24 1.04
C ALA A 217 -0.51 3.21 1.34
N PHE A 218 0.76 3.53 1.07
CA PHE A 218 1.90 2.72 1.50
C PHE A 218 1.87 2.48 3.00
N PHE A 219 1.69 3.54 3.80
CA PHE A 219 1.63 3.44 5.24
C PHE A 219 0.48 2.52 5.70
N LYS A 220 -0.72 2.67 5.11
CA LYS A 220 -1.86 1.76 5.38
C LYS A 220 -1.50 0.31 5.08
N GLY A 221 -0.93 0.04 3.91
CA GLY A 221 -0.52 -1.30 3.51
C GLY A 221 0.53 -1.89 4.46
N TYR A 222 1.47 -1.07 4.92
CA TYR A 222 2.47 -1.47 5.90
C TYR A 222 1.85 -1.86 7.24
N ILE A 223 0.93 -1.05 7.78
CA ILE A 223 0.19 -1.36 9.01
C ILE A 223 -0.66 -2.61 8.85
N GLU A 224 -1.34 -2.76 7.72
CA GLU A 224 -2.10 -3.96 7.37
C GLU A 224 -1.20 -5.21 7.38
N GLY A 225 -0.03 -5.13 6.74
CA GLY A 225 0.96 -6.21 6.74
C GLY A 225 1.45 -6.56 8.13
N LEU A 226 1.85 -5.56 8.92
CA LEU A 226 2.26 -5.79 10.31
C LEU A 226 1.14 -6.43 11.11
N THR A 227 -0.10 -5.94 10.99
CA THR A 227 -1.21 -6.49 11.77
C THR A 227 -1.52 -7.94 11.36
N HIS A 228 -1.31 -8.29 10.09
CA HIS A 228 -1.57 -9.63 9.58
C HIS A 228 -0.47 -10.65 9.92
N TRP A 229 0.81 -10.26 9.83
CA TRP A 229 1.94 -11.19 10.00
C TRP A 229 2.74 -11.00 11.29
N GLU A 230 2.72 -9.80 11.88
CA GLU A 230 3.55 -9.39 13.03
C GLU A 230 2.73 -8.55 14.03
N PHE A 231 1.62 -9.11 14.54
CA PHE A 231 0.63 -8.39 15.34
C PHE A 231 1.24 -7.62 16.53
N GLU A 232 2.20 -8.22 17.25
CA GLU A 232 2.89 -7.53 18.36
C GLU A 232 3.73 -6.35 17.89
N ALA A 233 4.35 -6.44 16.71
CA ALA A 233 5.13 -5.34 16.12
C ALA A 233 4.20 -4.19 15.70
N ALA A 234 3.01 -4.49 15.18
CA ALA A 234 1.99 -3.48 14.90
C ALA A 234 1.61 -2.70 16.18
N GLY A 235 1.30 -3.41 17.27
CA GLY A 235 0.99 -2.78 18.56
C GLY A 235 2.14 -1.95 19.12
N ALA A 236 3.38 -2.43 19.02
CA ALA A 236 4.57 -1.70 19.44
C ALA A 236 4.80 -0.43 18.60
N LEU A 237 4.56 -0.49 17.30
CA LEU A 237 4.61 0.68 16.42
C LEU A 237 3.57 1.72 16.85
N LEU A 238 2.30 1.34 17.07
CA LEU A 238 1.25 2.26 17.52
C LEU A 238 1.62 2.96 18.83
N GLN A 239 2.24 2.25 19.77
CA GLN A 239 2.69 2.83 21.05
C GLN A 239 3.82 3.84 20.89
N ALA A 240 4.65 3.70 19.85
CA ALA A 240 5.75 4.62 19.57
C ALA A 240 5.31 5.87 18.80
N MET A 241 4.08 5.89 18.27
CA MET A 241 3.56 7.03 17.51
C MET A 241 3.10 8.16 18.43
N GLU A 242 3.34 9.40 18.00
CA GLU A 242 2.71 10.55 18.62
C GLU A 242 1.23 10.63 18.23
N SER A 243 0.38 11.03 19.17
CA SER A 243 -1.05 11.22 18.92
C SER A 243 -1.28 12.27 17.82
N GLY A 244 -2.18 11.98 16.90
CA GLY A 244 -2.53 12.85 15.78
C GLY A 244 -3.00 12.05 14.55
N PRO A 245 -3.20 12.72 13.39
CA PRO A 245 -3.84 12.11 12.23
C PRO A 245 -3.17 10.82 11.72
N ARG A 246 -1.84 10.71 11.85
CA ARG A 246 -1.10 9.51 11.45
C ARG A 246 -1.39 8.32 12.36
N MET A 247 -1.35 8.53 13.68
CA MET A 247 -1.65 7.49 14.67
C MET A 247 -3.12 7.07 14.57
N ASP A 248 -4.02 8.03 14.39
CA ASP A 248 -5.46 7.76 14.18
C ASP A 248 -5.70 6.85 12.99
N LEU A 249 -5.03 7.12 11.86
CA LEU A 249 -5.07 6.29 10.67
C LEU A 249 -4.51 4.89 10.93
N ALA A 250 -3.35 4.80 11.60
CA ALA A 250 -2.72 3.52 11.91
C ALA A 250 -3.59 2.66 12.82
N ILE A 251 -4.20 3.26 13.85
CA ILE A 251 -5.16 2.59 14.72
C ILE A 251 -6.35 2.09 13.88
N TYR A 252 -6.92 2.95 13.03
CA TYR A 252 -8.07 2.57 12.21
C TYR A 252 -7.77 1.35 11.32
N GLU A 253 -6.60 1.30 10.69
CA GLU A 253 -6.17 0.14 9.89
C GLU A 253 -5.91 -1.11 10.75
N TYR A 254 -5.22 -0.95 11.89
CA TYR A 254 -4.97 -2.03 12.84
C TYR A 254 -6.28 -2.68 13.33
N LEU A 255 -7.29 -1.87 13.64
CA LEU A 255 -8.58 -2.33 14.16
C LEU A 255 -9.38 -3.19 13.18
N LYS A 256 -9.15 -3.07 11.86
CA LYS A 256 -9.82 -3.92 10.86
C LYS A 256 -9.51 -5.41 11.07
N PHE A 257 -8.35 -5.74 11.65
CA PHE A 257 -7.91 -7.11 11.90
C PHE A 257 -7.95 -7.46 13.40
N ALA A 258 -7.52 -6.54 14.28
CA ALA A 258 -7.41 -6.76 15.72
C ALA A 258 -8.75 -7.13 16.39
N ARG A 259 -9.87 -6.70 15.81
CA ARG A 259 -11.21 -6.93 16.35
C ARG A 259 -11.61 -8.39 16.54
N ASN A 260 -11.00 -9.30 15.77
CA ASN A 260 -11.22 -10.75 15.90
C ASN A 260 -10.41 -11.39 17.04
N LEU A 261 -9.43 -10.68 17.61
CA LEU A 261 -8.50 -11.21 18.61
C LEU A 261 -8.92 -10.81 20.02
N GLU A 262 -9.00 -9.51 20.28
CA GLU A 262 -9.27 -8.95 21.61
C GLU A 262 -10.08 -7.65 21.48
N VAL A 263 -11.41 -7.79 21.50
CA VAL A 263 -12.34 -6.68 21.21
C VAL A 263 -12.31 -5.58 22.29
N ASP A 264 -12.02 -5.93 23.54
CA ASP A 264 -11.87 -5.02 24.67
C ASP A 264 -10.62 -4.14 24.56
N VAL A 265 -9.49 -4.72 24.13
CA VAL A 265 -8.24 -4.01 23.83
C VAL A 265 -8.43 -3.16 22.56
N SER A 266 -9.09 -3.70 21.55
CA SER A 266 -9.44 -2.98 20.32
C SER A 266 -10.28 -1.73 20.61
N MET A 267 -11.23 -1.82 21.55
CA MET A 267 -12.04 -0.67 21.94
C MET A 267 -11.22 0.44 22.61
N GLN A 268 -10.23 0.09 23.44
CA GLN A 268 -9.32 1.07 24.04
C GLN A 268 -8.51 1.83 22.97
N TRP A 269 -8.05 1.12 21.94
CA TRP A 269 -7.39 1.74 20.79
C TRP A 269 -8.34 2.66 20.02
N ALA A 270 -9.57 2.21 19.74
CA ALA A 270 -10.56 3.03 19.05
C ALA A 270 -10.85 4.34 19.81
N GLU A 271 -11.02 4.27 21.13
CA GLU A 271 -11.24 5.45 21.98
C GLU A 271 -10.05 6.42 21.99
N SER A 272 -8.83 5.93 21.75
CA SER A 272 -7.62 6.76 21.69
C SER A 272 -7.48 7.58 20.39
N ILE A 273 -8.31 7.30 19.36
CA ILE A 273 -8.33 8.08 18.12
C ILE A 273 -8.73 9.54 18.42
N THR A 274 -7.91 10.49 17.97
CA THR A 274 -8.10 11.91 18.23
C THR A 274 -9.17 12.54 17.34
N ASP A 275 -9.23 12.17 16.06
CA ASP A 275 -10.27 12.60 15.12
C ASP A 275 -11.65 12.06 15.55
N PRO A 276 -12.63 12.92 15.86
CA PRO A 276 -13.93 12.48 16.36
C PRO A 276 -14.72 11.61 15.37
N SER A 277 -14.55 11.84 14.06
CA SER A 277 -15.28 11.10 13.01
C SER A 277 -14.73 9.68 12.87
N LEU A 278 -13.40 9.54 12.79
CA LEU A 278 -12.73 8.24 12.76
C LEU A 278 -12.94 7.46 14.05
N ARG A 279 -12.84 8.12 15.22
CA ARG A 279 -13.12 7.48 16.52
C ARG A 279 -14.52 6.93 16.56
N ARG A 280 -15.51 7.74 16.18
CA ARG A 280 -16.91 7.35 16.13
C ARG A 280 -17.13 6.16 15.20
N GLY A 281 -16.57 6.18 13.99
CA GLY A 281 -16.66 5.06 13.05
C GLY A 281 -16.07 3.77 13.64
N ALA A 282 -14.83 3.83 14.15
CA ALA A 282 -14.15 2.69 14.75
C ALA A 282 -14.93 2.09 15.94
N VAL A 283 -15.44 2.93 16.85
CA VAL A 283 -16.23 2.49 18.00
C VAL A 283 -17.55 1.85 17.54
N LEU A 284 -18.26 2.43 16.58
CA LEU A 284 -19.52 1.89 16.08
C LEU A 284 -19.35 0.53 15.40
N ASP A 285 -18.26 0.35 14.65
CA ASP A 285 -17.92 -0.90 13.97
C ASP A 285 -17.58 -2.00 14.99
N LEU A 286 -16.68 -1.70 15.94
CA LEU A 286 -16.29 -2.64 17.00
C LEU A 286 -17.45 -3.00 17.92
N ALA A 287 -18.29 -2.03 18.28
CA ALA A 287 -19.44 -2.25 19.14
C ALA A 287 -20.43 -3.25 18.52
N ALA A 288 -20.68 -3.13 17.21
CA ALA A 288 -21.58 -4.04 16.50
C ALA A 288 -21.08 -5.49 16.53
N GLU A 289 -19.77 -5.67 16.34
CA GLU A 289 -19.12 -6.98 16.39
C GLU A 289 -19.05 -7.54 17.82
N TRP A 290 -18.75 -6.69 18.80
CA TRP A 290 -18.72 -7.09 20.21
C TRP A 290 -20.11 -7.49 20.72
N GLU A 291 -21.14 -6.72 20.38
CA GLU A 291 -22.51 -7.05 20.75
C GLU A 291 -22.92 -8.42 20.21
N THR A 292 -22.55 -8.71 18.96
CA THR A 292 -22.86 -9.99 18.31
C THR A 292 -22.09 -11.17 18.94
N SER A 293 -20.82 -10.97 19.30
CA SER A 293 -19.95 -12.04 19.81
C SER A 293 -20.06 -12.26 21.33
N ASP A 294 -20.24 -11.20 22.12
CA ASP A 294 -20.40 -11.21 23.58
C ASP A 294 -21.22 -10.00 24.07
N ALA A 295 -22.54 -10.07 23.85
CA ALA A 295 -23.50 -9.06 24.28
C ALA A 295 -23.39 -8.71 25.78
N LYS A 296 -23.01 -9.67 26.64
CA LYS A 296 -22.93 -9.45 28.09
C LYS A 296 -21.74 -8.55 28.43
N SER A 297 -20.56 -8.85 27.89
CA SER A 297 -19.37 -8.03 28.11
C SER A 297 -19.51 -6.67 27.44
N TYR A 298 -20.11 -6.62 26.25
CA TYR A 298 -20.46 -5.36 25.57
C TYR A 298 -21.38 -4.48 26.43
N THR A 299 -22.47 -5.03 26.98
CA THR A 299 -23.40 -4.26 27.84
C THR A 299 -22.69 -3.73 29.10
N ALA A 300 -21.81 -4.53 29.69
CA ALA A 300 -21.03 -4.13 30.84
C ALA A 300 -20.04 -3.00 30.50
N TRP A 301 -19.34 -3.11 29.36
CA TRP A 301 -18.48 -2.05 28.85
C TRP A 301 -19.28 -0.77 28.58
N LEU A 302 -20.37 -0.84 27.82
CA LEU A 302 -21.19 0.32 27.43
C LEU A 302 -21.75 1.06 28.66
N SER A 303 -22.13 0.32 29.70
CA SER A 303 -22.60 0.92 30.95
C SER A 303 -21.52 1.77 31.63
N ASN A 304 -20.26 1.29 31.61
CA ASN A 304 -19.13 1.92 32.29
C ASN A 304 -18.29 2.86 31.40
N SER A 305 -18.55 2.91 30.10
CA SER A 305 -17.74 3.68 29.15
C SER A 305 -17.93 5.20 29.34
N GLU A 306 -16.83 5.95 29.19
CA GLU A 306 -16.79 7.42 29.26
C GLU A 306 -16.98 8.06 27.87
N LEU A 307 -17.67 7.37 26.97
CA LEU A 307 -17.95 7.85 25.62
C LEU A 307 -18.71 9.18 25.64
N GLU A 308 -18.56 9.94 24.57
CA GLU A 308 -19.37 11.13 24.33
C GLU A 308 -20.86 10.79 24.45
N PRO A 309 -21.68 11.59 25.17
CA PRO A 309 -23.08 11.27 25.42
C PRO A 309 -23.89 10.93 24.16
N ALA A 310 -23.63 11.62 23.04
CA ALA A 310 -24.30 11.37 21.77
C ALA A 310 -23.98 9.97 21.20
N LEU A 311 -22.71 9.58 21.23
CA LEU A 311 -22.27 8.25 20.77
C LEU A 311 -22.78 7.14 21.70
N LYS A 312 -22.73 7.36 23.03
CA LYS A 312 -23.27 6.42 24.01
C LYS A 312 -24.77 6.20 23.81
N GLN A 313 -25.53 7.28 23.60
CA GLN A 313 -26.98 7.18 23.37
C GLN A 313 -27.29 6.41 22.08
N GLU A 314 -26.57 6.66 21.00
CA GLU A 314 -26.76 5.93 19.75
C GLU A 314 -26.49 4.42 19.90
N LEU A 315 -25.44 4.03 20.62
CA LEU A 315 -25.16 2.63 20.91
C LEU A 315 -26.29 1.98 21.72
N LEU A 316 -26.87 2.70 22.70
CA LEU A 316 -28.03 2.24 23.46
C LEU A 316 -29.28 2.09 22.57
N ASP A 317 -29.55 3.07 21.72
CA ASP A 317 -30.70 3.04 20.81
C ASP A 317 -30.61 1.88 19.82
N ARG A 318 -29.41 1.61 19.27
CA ARG A 318 -29.13 0.46 18.40
C ARG A 318 -29.37 -0.87 19.12
N SER A 319 -28.85 -1.02 20.34
CA SER A 319 -29.01 -2.23 21.14
C SER A 319 -30.49 -2.51 21.47
N SER A 320 -31.30 -1.46 21.61
CA SER A 320 -32.75 -1.57 21.87
C SER A 320 -33.60 -1.91 20.64
N SER A 321 -33.11 -1.59 19.44
CA SER A 321 -33.84 -1.78 18.18
C SER A 321 -33.58 -3.15 17.52
N GLY A 322 -32.54 -3.86 17.95
CA GLY A 322 -32.13 -5.17 17.42
C GLY A 322 -32.74 -6.39 18.14
N GLN A 323 -33.64 -6.20 19.10
CA GLN A 323 -34.39 -7.25 19.81
C GLN A 323 -35.79 -7.45 19.22
#